data_AF-A0A1F7BP45-F1
#
_entry.id   AF-A0A1F7BP45-F1
#
_cell.length_a   1.000
_cell.length_b   1.000
_cell.length_c   1.000
_cell.angle_alpha   90.00
_cell.angle_beta   90.00
_cell.angle_gamma   90.00
#
_symmetry.space_group_name_H-M   'P 1'
#
loop_
_entity.id
_entity.type
_entity.pdbx_description
1 polymer ?
#
loop_
_entity_poly.entity_id
_entity_poly.type
_entity_poly.pdbx_seq_one_letter_code
_entity_poly.pdbx_strand_id
1 'polypeptide(L)'
;MAKLGCGSMTAFLLVLLILVALGSNEAVGYYFTHCEDRELMDCLMREVEADEAEEGDVVATGVYEYKGNAVTVTMTIPLGGGGVTGVVSGTCEGSFKGNYGDGALTGSMSGVCAPFFINIPASATFVGSVNKSAKTVPVTFTGRGGGITHEGAMVLTYP
;
A
#
# COMPACT_ATOMS: atom_id res chain seq x y z
N MET A 1 -51.31 -32.68 -16.99
CA MET A 1 -51.30 -31.71 -15.89
C MET A 1 -50.35 -32.22 -14.81
N ALA A 2 -49.11 -31.76 -14.79
CA ALA A 2 -48.13 -32.15 -13.78
C ALA A 2 -48.34 -31.27 -12.53
N LYS A 3 -48.58 -31.90 -11.39
CA LYS A 3 -48.60 -31.22 -10.09
C LYS A 3 -47.18 -30.73 -9.81
N LEU A 4 -46.93 -29.42 -9.94
CA LEU A 4 -45.71 -28.78 -9.47
C LEU A 4 -45.62 -29.05 -7.96
N GLY A 5 -44.66 -29.89 -7.56
CA GLY A 5 -44.45 -30.29 -6.19
C GLY A 5 -43.99 -29.10 -5.35
N CYS A 6 -44.86 -28.68 -4.43
CA CYS A 6 -44.61 -27.68 -3.39
C CYS A 6 -43.33 -27.98 -2.54
N GLY A 7 -42.81 -29.21 -2.58
CA GLY A 7 -41.68 -29.64 -1.76
C GLY A 7 -40.33 -28.99 -2.10
N SER A 8 -40.03 -28.71 -3.37
CA SER A 8 -38.72 -28.15 -3.75
C SER A 8 -38.55 -26.69 -3.34
N MET A 9 -39.60 -25.88 -3.52
CA MET A 9 -39.63 -24.48 -3.09
C MET A 9 -39.63 -24.35 -1.56
N THR A 10 -40.32 -25.26 -0.87
CA THR A 10 -40.33 -25.30 0.61
C THR A 10 -38.97 -25.72 1.16
N ALA A 11 -38.30 -26.70 0.55
CA ALA A 11 -36.95 -27.12 0.97
C ALA A 11 -35.91 -26.01 0.76
N PHE A 12 -35.98 -25.28 -0.35
CA PHE A 12 -35.11 -24.13 -0.60
C PHE A 12 -35.31 -23.03 0.44
N LEU A 13 -36.56 -22.68 0.75
CA LEU A 13 -36.88 -21.70 1.80
C LEU A 13 -36.40 -22.14 3.19
N LEU A 14 -36.49 -23.43 3.50
CA LEU A 14 -36.00 -24.00 4.76
C LEU A 14 -34.47 -23.91 4.87
N VAL A 15 -33.75 -24.25 3.81
CA VAL A 15 -32.28 -24.13 3.77
C VAL A 15 -31.87 -22.66 3.92
N LEU A 16 -32.56 -21.75 3.25
CA LEU A 16 -32.28 -20.32 3.33
C LEU A 16 -32.53 -19.78 4.75
N LEU A 17 -33.62 -20.20 5.40
CA LEU A 17 -33.89 -19.87 6.80
C LEU A 17 -32.82 -20.42 7.76
N ILE A 18 -32.33 -21.64 7.52
CA ILE A 18 -31.26 -22.24 8.34
C ILE A 18 -29.95 -21.47 8.15
N LEU A 19 -29.59 -21.12 6.92
CA LEU A 19 -28.38 -20.34 6.63
C LEU A 19 -28.46 -18.94 7.25
N VAL A 20 -29.62 -18.29 7.15
CA VAL A 20 -29.86 -17.00 7.82
C VAL A 20 -29.77 -17.16 9.34
N ALA A 21 -30.39 -18.18 9.93
CA ALA A 21 -30.34 -18.39 11.38
C ALA A 21 -28.90 -18.69 11.87
N LEU A 22 -28.12 -19.47 11.13
CA LEU A 22 -26.72 -19.75 11.45
C LEU A 22 -25.85 -18.49 11.33
N GLY A 23 -25.95 -17.77 10.21
CA GLY A 23 -25.20 -16.52 10.02
C GLY A 23 -25.60 -15.40 10.98
N SER A 24 -26.88 -15.36 11.37
CA SER A 24 -27.37 -14.41 12.39
C SER A 24 -26.77 -14.70 13.75
N ASN A 25 -26.58 -15.97 14.11
CA ASN A 25 -26.07 -16.34 15.43
C ASN A 25 -24.58 -15.98 15.58
N GLU A 26 -23.79 -16.15 14.52
CA GLU A 26 -22.39 -15.71 14.48
C GLU A 26 -22.28 -14.17 14.48
N ALA A 27 -23.09 -13.48 13.67
CA ALA A 27 -23.11 -12.02 13.62
C ALA A 27 -23.53 -11.39 14.96
N VAL A 28 -24.52 -11.97 15.64
CA VAL A 28 -25.02 -11.50 16.94
C VAL A 28 -24.01 -11.79 18.06
N GLY A 29 -23.36 -12.97 18.05
CA GLY A 29 -22.30 -13.29 19.02
C GLY A 29 -21.10 -12.35 18.93
N TYR A 30 -20.73 -11.95 17.70
CA TYR A 30 -19.69 -10.97 17.47
C TYR A 30 -20.09 -9.56 17.92
N TYR A 31 -21.31 -9.11 17.58
CA TYR A 31 -21.84 -7.83 18.01
C TYR A 31 -21.82 -7.66 19.54
N PHE A 32 -22.28 -8.67 20.29
CA PHE A 32 -22.30 -8.62 21.75
C PHE A 32 -20.90 -8.63 22.40
N THR A 33 -19.85 -9.05 21.69
CA THR A 33 -18.49 -9.12 22.25
C THR A 33 -17.63 -7.91 21.88
N HIS A 34 -17.93 -7.22 20.77
CA HIS A 34 -17.06 -6.17 20.22
C HIS A 34 -17.74 -4.81 20.02
N CYS A 35 -19.07 -4.72 20.15
CA CYS A 35 -19.85 -3.54 19.73
C CYS A 35 -20.81 -3.02 20.82
N GLU A 36 -20.41 -3.10 22.10
CA GLU A 36 -21.29 -2.95 23.28
C GLU A 36 -22.17 -1.68 23.30
N ASP A 37 -21.81 -0.60 22.61
CA ASP A 37 -22.50 0.71 22.66
C ASP A 37 -22.84 1.34 21.29
N ARG A 38 -22.86 0.60 20.17
CA ARG A 38 -23.10 1.20 18.83
C ARG A 38 -24.19 0.51 18.03
N GLU A 39 -24.83 1.24 17.11
CA GLU A 39 -25.83 0.67 16.21
C GLU A 39 -25.22 -0.46 15.38
N LEU A 40 -25.90 -1.61 15.36
CA LEU A 40 -25.43 -2.88 14.77
C LEU A 40 -24.91 -2.74 13.34
N MET A 41 -25.54 -1.90 12.52
CA MET A 41 -25.12 -1.64 11.14
C MET A 41 -23.81 -0.87 11.04
N ASP A 42 -23.51 0.02 11.98
CA ASP A 42 -22.30 0.84 11.99
C ASP A 42 -21.08 0.00 12.39
N CYS A 43 -21.25 -0.95 13.32
CA CYS A 43 -20.18 -1.86 13.71
C CYS A 43 -19.85 -2.88 12.60
N LEU A 44 -20.87 -3.43 11.93
CA LEU A 44 -20.71 -4.40 10.85
C LEU A 44 -20.18 -3.78 9.56
N MET A 45 -20.58 -2.55 9.22
CA MET A 45 -20.04 -1.85 8.05
C MET A 45 -18.61 -1.37 8.25
N ARG A 46 -18.18 -1.10 9.49
CA ARG A 46 -16.79 -0.77 9.77
C ARG A 46 -15.83 -1.93 9.52
N GLU A 47 -16.26 -3.19 9.52
CA GLU A 47 -15.41 -4.31 9.10
C GLU A 47 -15.24 -4.37 7.58
N VAL A 48 -16.30 -4.06 6.82
CA VAL A 48 -16.22 -3.92 5.37
C VAL A 48 -15.29 -2.76 4.98
N GLU A 49 -15.22 -1.71 5.81
CA GLU A 49 -14.29 -0.58 5.62
C GLU A 49 -12.92 -0.79 6.30
N ALA A 50 -12.82 -1.61 7.35
CA ALA A 50 -11.57 -1.89 8.07
C ALA A 50 -10.71 -2.95 7.38
N ASP A 51 -11.26 -3.69 6.41
CA ASP A 51 -10.45 -4.48 5.46
C ASP A 51 -9.53 -3.60 4.57
N GLU A 52 -9.68 -2.26 4.56
CA GLU A 52 -8.82 -1.35 3.77
C GLU A 52 -7.72 -0.62 4.56
N ALA A 53 -7.63 -0.84 5.88
CA ALA A 53 -6.44 -0.42 6.63
C ALA A 53 -5.38 -1.52 6.47
N GLU A 54 -4.64 -1.52 5.36
CA GLU A 54 -3.38 -2.25 5.29
C GLU A 54 -2.42 -1.66 6.35
N GLU A 55 -2.54 -2.12 7.59
CA GLU A 55 -1.63 -1.85 8.69
C GLU A 55 -0.39 -2.72 8.48
N GLY A 56 0.57 -2.18 7.72
CA GLY A 56 1.81 -2.87 7.44
C GLY A 56 2.82 -1.99 6.72
N ASP A 57 4.06 -2.48 6.70
CA ASP A 57 5.13 -1.91 5.90
C ASP A 57 5.08 -2.53 4.49
N VAL A 58 4.96 -1.68 3.47
CA VAL A 58 5.09 -2.13 2.08
C VAL A 58 6.49 -1.85 1.55
N VAL A 59 7.02 -2.79 0.78
CA VAL A 59 8.30 -2.63 0.08
C VAL A 59 8.03 -2.31 -1.38
N ALA A 60 8.20 -1.04 -1.74
CA ALA A 60 8.01 -0.53 -3.09
C ALA A 60 9.36 -0.45 -3.82
N THR A 61 9.44 -1.03 -5.01
CA THR A 61 10.66 -1.06 -5.83
C THR A 61 10.38 -0.51 -7.23
N GLY A 62 11.39 0.13 -7.80
CA GLY A 62 11.37 0.58 -9.19
C GLY A 62 12.77 0.94 -9.67
N VAL A 63 12.88 1.11 -10.98
CA VAL A 63 14.16 1.41 -11.65
C VAL A 63 14.06 2.78 -12.29
N TYR A 64 15.05 3.62 -12.01
CA TYR A 64 15.24 4.89 -12.69
C TYR A 64 16.46 4.80 -13.61
N GLU A 65 16.29 5.20 -14.87
CA GLU A 65 17.37 5.23 -15.85
C GLU A 65 17.64 6.67 -16.29
N TYR A 66 18.91 7.08 -16.23
CA TYR A 66 19.34 8.37 -16.73
C TYR A 66 20.66 8.25 -17.52
N LYS A 67 20.62 8.68 -18.79
CA LYS A 67 21.77 8.63 -19.70
C LYS A 67 22.45 7.25 -19.76
N GLY A 68 21.64 6.18 -19.79
CA GLY A 68 22.11 4.79 -19.82
C GLY A 68 22.65 4.25 -18.51
N ASN A 69 22.51 4.97 -17.40
CA ASN A 69 22.83 4.49 -16.05
C ASN A 69 21.53 4.15 -15.34
N ALA A 70 21.40 2.89 -14.93
CA ALA A 70 20.24 2.40 -14.20
C ALA A 70 20.51 2.34 -12.70
N VAL A 71 19.53 2.80 -11.93
CA VAL A 71 19.53 2.78 -10.48
C VAL A 71 18.24 2.15 -10.00
N THR A 72 18.36 1.12 -9.17
CA THR A 72 17.22 0.48 -8.51
C THR A 72 16.98 1.17 -7.18
N VAL A 73 15.73 1.56 -6.94
CA VAL A 73 15.30 2.18 -5.69
C VAL A 73 14.29 1.27 -5.01
N THR A 74 14.52 0.98 -3.73
CA THR A 74 13.65 0.13 -2.91
C THR A 74 13.31 0.85 -1.62
N MET A 75 12.04 1.22 -1.42
CA MET A 75 11.50 1.92 -0.26
C MET A 75 10.65 1.01 0.61
N THR A 76 10.85 1.08 1.92
CA THR A 76 9.95 0.53 2.93
C THR A 76 9.08 1.65 3.47
N ILE A 77 7.77 1.54 3.28
CA ILE A 77 6.79 2.59 3.58
C ILE A 77 5.77 2.03 4.59
N PRO A 78 5.69 2.59 5.80
CA PRO A 78 4.65 2.21 6.76
C PRO A 78 3.31 2.82 6.32
N LEU A 79 2.36 2.01 5.87
CA LEU A 79 1.07 2.50 5.35
C LEU A 79 0.19 3.16 6.42
N GLY A 80 0.47 2.90 7.69
CA GLY A 80 -0.10 3.59 8.86
C GLY A 80 0.51 4.97 9.15
N GLY A 81 1.50 5.40 8.37
CA GLY A 81 2.24 6.65 8.59
C GLY A 81 3.53 6.46 9.39
N GLY A 82 4.45 7.40 9.24
CA GLY A 82 5.73 7.42 9.94
C GLY A 82 6.96 7.36 9.02
N GLY A 83 8.07 6.92 9.60
CA GLY A 83 9.38 6.97 8.97
C GLY A 83 9.50 6.04 7.76
N VAL A 84 9.87 6.61 6.62
CA VAL A 84 10.18 5.87 5.39
C VAL A 84 11.68 5.66 5.30
N THR A 85 12.09 4.45 4.94
CA THR A 85 13.50 4.12 4.74
C THR A 85 13.70 3.37 3.44
N GLY A 86 14.94 3.31 2.96
CA GLY A 86 15.29 2.35 1.93
C GLY A 86 16.63 2.62 1.29
N VAL A 87 16.86 1.92 0.19
CA VAL A 87 18.18 1.76 -0.41
C VAL A 87 18.16 2.01 -1.91
N VAL A 88 19.33 2.39 -2.39
CA VAL A 88 19.61 2.70 -3.79
C VAL A 88 20.78 1.82 -4.20
N SER A 89 20.65 1.12 -5.33
CA SER A 89 21.68 0.21 -5.84
C SER A 89 21.82 0.30 -7.37
N GLY A 90 22.94 -0.17 -7.91
CA GLY A 90 23.25 -0.11 -9.35
C GLY A 90 24.41 0.84 -9.62
N THR A 91 24.24 1.82 -10.53
CA THR A 91 25.29 2.82 -10.80
C THR A 91 25.54 3.78 -9.63
N CYS A 92 24.55 3.92 -8.75
CA CYS A 92 24.67 4.67 -7.51
C CYS A 92 24.32 3.76 -6.33
N GLU A 93 25.05 3.91 -5.24
CA GLU A 93 24.78 3.24 -3.99
C GLU A 93 24.47 4.26 -2.90
N GLY A 94 23.42 4.01 -2.12
CA GLY A 94 23.02 4.95 -1.09
C GLY A 94 21.81 4.49 -0.30
N SER A 95 21.37 5.38 0.57
CA SER A 95 20.15 5.21 1.35
C SER A 95 19.33 6.49 1.31
N PHE A 96 18.04 6.35 1.54
CA PHE A 96 17.17 7.48 1.74
C PHE A 96 16.36 7.33 3.02
N LYS A 97 15.94 8.48 3.53
CA LYS A 97 15.11 8.63 4.71
C LYS A 97 14.03 9.64 4.40
N GLY A 98 12.83 9.35 4.84
CA GLY A 98 11.69 10.22 4.65
C GLY A 98 10.62 10.01 5.70
N ASN A 99 9.47 10.60 5.46
CA ASN A 99 8.28 10.47 6.26
C ASN A 99 7.08 10.29 5.32
N TYR A 100 6.15 9.44 5.73
CA TYR A 100 4.86 9.26 5.08
C TYR A 100 3.75 9.66 6.05
N GLY A 101 2.82 10.48 5.59
CA GLY A 101 1.70 10.97 6.37
C GLY A 101 0.70 11.69 5.48
N ASP A 102 -0.59 11.63 5.81
CA ASP A 102 -1.68 12.27 5.06
C ASP A 102 -1.68 11.94 3.55
N GLY A 103 -1.24 10.72 3.19
CA GLY A 103 -1.15 10.25 1.79
C GLY A 103 0.05 10.78 1.01
N ALA A 104 0.88 11.63 1.62
CA ALA A 104 2.06 12.23 1.02
C ALA A 104 3.35 11.63 1.58
N LEU A 105 4.35 11.54 0.71
CA LEU A 105 5.67 11.00 1.00
C LEU A 105 6.71 12.10 0.74
N THR A 106 7.55 12.38 1.73
CA THR A 106 8.61 13.40 1.59
C THR A 106 9.91 12.89 2.19
N GLY A 107 11.05 13.31 1.64
CA GLY A 107 12.33 12.93 2.23
C GLY A 107 13.54 13.30 1.41
N SER A 108 14.66 12.70 1.79
CA SER A 108 15.95 12.95 1.18
C SER A 108 16.74 11.66 1.01
N MET A 109 17.63 11.67 0.03
CA MET A 109 18.52 10.59 -0.36
C MET A 109 19.95 11.09 -0.29
N SER A 110 20.86 10.23 0.15
CA SER A 110 22.29 10.47 0.09
C SER A 110 22.99 9.20 -0.35
N GLY A 111 23.93 9.33 -1.28
CA GLY A 111 24.67 8.21 -1.82
C GLY A 111 25.92 8.64 -2.56
N VAL A 112 26.56 7.67 -3.19
CA VAL A 112 27.72 7.85 -4.04
C VAL A 112 27.41 7.18 -5.37
N CYS A 113 27.52 7.93 -6.45
CA CYS A 113 27.47 7.40 -7.80
C CYS A 113 28.89 7.14 -8.27
N ALA A 114 29.16 5.97 -8.85
CA ALA A 114 30.49 5.61 -9.35
C ALA A 114 30.52 5.42 -10.88
N PRO A 115 30.07 6.40 -11.69
CA PRO A 115 30.18 6.28 -13.13
C PRO A 115 31.67 6.27 -13.51
N PHE A 116 32.09 5.29 -14.31
CA PHE A 116 33.48 5.14 -14.77
C PHE A 116 34.53 5.11 -13.64
N PHE A 117 34.21 4.49 -12.50
CA PHE A 117 35.10 4.33 -11.33
C PHE A 117 35.45 5.63 -10.58
N ILE A 118 34.75 6.73 -10.84
CA ILE A 118 34.92 7.99 -10.11
C ILE A 118 33.78 8.12 -9.09
N ASN A 119 34.12 8.16 -7.81
CA ASN A 119 33.15 8.34 -6.73
C ASN A 119 32.65 9.79 -6.68
N ILE A 120 31.41 10.00 -7.09
CA ILE A 120 30.73 11.29 -7.07
C ILE A 120 29.69 11.26 -5.95
N PRO A 121 29.83 12.08 -4.90
CA PRO A 121 28.79 12.20 -3.88
C PRO A 121 27.53 12.77 -4.53
N ALA A 122 26.40 12.13 -4.24
CA ALA A 122 25.09 12.50 -4.75
C ALA A 122 24.10 12.62 -3.61
N SER A 123 23.19 13.58 -3.73
CA SER A 123 22.05 13.73 -2.83
C SER A 123 20.80 14.03 -3.64
N ALA A 124 19.64 13.69 -3.11
CA ALA A 124 18.38 14.11 -3.71
C ALA A 124 17.34 14.44 -2.65
N THR A 125 16.38 15.27 -3.00
CA THR A 125 15.14 15.44 -2.26
C THR A 125 14.00 14.87 -3.07
N PHE A 126 13.04 14.21 -2.43
CA PHE A 126 11.92 13.59 -3.12
C PHE A 126 10.59 13.93 -2.47
N VAL A 127 9.55 13.90 -3.31
CA VAL A 127 8.15 14.06 -2.94
C VAL A 127 7.36 12.99 -3.69
N GLY A 128 6.36 12.41 -3.07
CA GLY A 128 5.54 11.38 -3.70
C GLY A 128 4.19 11.23 -3.03
N SER A 129 3.41 10.30 -3.56
CA SER A 129 2.14 9.88 -2.96
C SER A 129 2.03 8.36 -3.04
N VAL A 130 1.30 7.75 -2.11
CA VAL A 130 1.09 6.31 -2.09
C VAL A 130 -0.32 6.03 -2.61
N ASN A 131 -0.42 5.36 -3.76
CA ASN A 131 -1.69 4.91 -4.30
C ASN A 131 -1.93 3.46 -3.89
N LYS A 132 -2.77 3.29 -2.85
CA LYS A 132 -3.13 1.98 -2.29
C LYS A 132 -3.86 1.08 -3.29
N SER A 133 -4.79 1.64 -4.07
CA SER A 133 -5.60 0.88 -5.02
C SER A 133 -4.79 0.37 -6.22
N ALA A 134 -3.86 1.19 -6.74
CA ALA A 134 -3.03 0.82 -7.88
C ALA A 134 -1.71 0.12 -7.49
N LYS A 135 -1.42 0.02 -6.18
CA LYS A 135 -0.16 -0.49 -5.62
C LYS A 135 1.10 0.18 -6.20
N THR A 136 1.01 1.50 -6.34
CA THR A 136 2.06 2.33 -6.95
C THR A 136 2.41 3.51 -6.07
N VAL A 137 3.67 3.92 -6.11
CA VAL A 137 4.18 5.11 -5.45
C VAL A 137 4.86 5.99 -6.51
N PRO A 138 4.14 6.93 -7.14
CA PRO A 138 4.75 7.95 -7.96
C PRO A 138 5.61 8.88 -7.09
N VAL A 139 6.86 9.05 -7.49
CA VAL A 139 7.86 9.86 -6.80
C VAL A 139 8.48 10.84 -7.79
N THR A 140 8.49 12.12 -7.45
CA THR A 140 9.28 13.15 -8.10
C THR A 140 10.48 13.48 -7.22
N PHE A 141 11.62 13.76 -7.83
CA PHE A 141 12.84 14.04 -7.08
C PHE A 141 13.74 15.04 -7.80
N THR A 142 14.54 15.75 -7.00
CA THR A 142 15.59 16.66 -7.46
C THR A 142 16.92 16.13 -6.96
N GLY A 143 17.69 15.52 -7.86
CA GLY A 143 19.03 14.99 -7.60
C GLY A 143 20.12 16.02 -7.84
N ARG A 144 21.20 15.94 -7.06
CA ARG A 144 22.41 16.76 -7.14
C ARG A 144 23.63 15.86 -7.04
N GLY A 145 24.59 16.02 -7.93
CA GLY A 145 25.84 15.27 -7.90
C GLY A 145 26.84 15.81 -8.93
N GLY A 146 28.11 15.88 -8.57
CA GLY A 146 29.17 16.32 -9.50
C GLY A 146 28.96 17.73 -10.07
N GLY A 147 28.32 18.63 -9.31
CA GLY A 147 28.00 20.00 -9.74
C GLY A 147 26.78 20.12 -10.66
N ILE A 148 26.09 19.01 -10.96
CA ILE A 148 24.88 18.98 -11.79
C ILE A 148 23.67 18.83 -10.87
N THR A 149 22.60 19.56 -11.18
CA THR A 149 21.26 19.37 -10.59
C THR A 149 20.32 18.86 -11.68
N HIS A 150 19.49 17.87 -11.35
CA HIS A 150 18.55 17.27 -12.29
C HIS A 150 17.25 16.89 -11.58
N GLU A 151 16.12 17.13 -12.24
CA GLU A 151 14.80 16.74 -11.77
C GLU A 151 14.31 15.54 -12.57
N GLY A 152 13.73 14.58 -11.86
CA GLY A 152 13.23 13.34 -12.44
C GLY A 152 11.96 12.87 -11.74
N ALA A 153 11.29 11.92 -12.37
CA ALA A 153 10.15 11.23 -11.80
C ALA A 153 10.27 9.73 -12.09
N MET A 154 9.79 8.92 -11.16
CA MET A 154 9.70 7.48 -11.31
C MET A 154 8.45 6.97 -10.59
N VAL A 155 8.04 5.75 -10.92
CA VAL A 155 6.95 5.07 -10.24
C VAL A 155 7.51 3.79 -9.64
N LEU A 156 7.32 3.63 -8.33
CA LEU A 156 7.63 2.39 -7.63
C LEU A 156 6.37 1.54 -7.56
N THR A 157 6.54 0.23 -7.54
CA THR A 157 5.45 -0.74 -7.41
C THR A 157 5.70 -1.63 -6.20
N TYR A 158 4.65 -2.02 -5.50
CA TYR A 158 4.70 -2.97 -4.39
C TYR A 158 3.66 -4.08 -4.60
N PRO A 159 3.87 -5.29 -4.02
CA PRO A 159 3.03 -6.46 -4.27
C PRO A 159 1.61 -6.37 -3.73
#